data_AF-A0A397JNJ0-F1
#
_entry.id   AF-A0A397JNJ0-F1
#
_cell.length_a   1.000
_cell.length_b   1.000
_cell.length_c   1.000
_cell.angle_alpha   90.00
_cell.angle_beta   90.00
_cell.angle_gamma   90.00
#
_symmetry.space_group_name_H-M   'P 1'
#
loop_
_entity.id
_entity.type
_entity.pdbx_description
1 polymer ?
#
loop_
_entity_poly.entity_id
_entity_poly.type
_entity_poly.pdbx_seq_one_letter_code
_entity_poly.pdbx_strand_id
1 'polypeptide(L)'
;MIEKVTGTDEILGGYNPLAWDTKLEINDSFIFSLKNDNIQNSILSRQQKFTITQGEACWCDYNNCTCYEKSIRTTNERFSIVDYEAFKIVKKH
;
A
#
# COMPACT_ATOMS: atom_id res chain seq x y z
N MET A 1 3.11 0.46 -8.15
CA MET A 1 2.36 -0.76 -8.52
C MET A 1 0.88 -0.43 -8.48
N ILE A 2 0.12 -0.95 -9.43
CA ILE A 2 -1.33 -0.84 -9.52
C ILE A 2 -1.87 -2.24 -9.76
N GLU A 3 -2.93 -2.63 -9.07
CA GLU A 3 -3.52 -3.96 -9.11
C GLU A 3 -5.04 -3.85 -9.25
N LYS A 4 -5.65 -4.66 -10.12
CA LYS A 4 -7.10 -4.77 -10.26
C LYS A 4 -7.60 -6.00 -9.54
N VAL A 5 -8.60 -5.83 -8.68
CA VAL A 5 -9.20 -6.94 -7.92
C VAL A 5 -10.21 -7.70 -8.78
N THR A 6 -10.17 -9.04 -8.73
CA THR A 6 -11.08 -9.90 -9.48
C THR A 6 -12.52 -9.73 -8.99
N GLY A 7 -13.47 -9.57 -9.92
CA GLY A 7 -14.90 -9.51 -9.60
C GLY A 7 -15.35 -8.18 -8.98
N THR A 8 -14.49 -7.16 -8.95
CA THR A 8 -14.84 -5.81 -8.48
C THR A 8 -14.23 -4.74 -9.39
N ASP A 9 -14.68 -3.49 -9.22
CA ASP A 9 -14.06 -2.30 -9.82
C ASP A 9 -13.08 -1.62 -8.85
N GLU A 10 -12.55 -2.38 -7.89
CA GLU A 10 -11.56 -1.89 -6.94
C GLU A 10 -10.16 -1.94 -7.55
N ILE A 11 -9.44 -0.82 -7.42
CA ILE A 11 -8.03 -0.71 -7.80
C ILE A 11 -7.21 -0.54 -6.53
N LEU A 12 -6.27 -1.44 -6.30
CA LEU A 12 -5.28 -1.32 -5.25
C LEU A 12 -3.97 -0.80 -5.83
N GLY A 13 -3.13 -0.21 -5.00
CA GLY A 13 -1.81 0.17 -5.44
C GLY A 13 -0.94 0.70 -4.35
N GLY A 14 0.29 1.01 -4.74
CA GLY A 14 1.27 1.58 -3.84
C GLY A 14 2.47 2.13 -4.55
N TYR A 15 3.10 3.10 -3.92
CA TYR A 15 4.33 3.73 -4.32
C TYR A 15 5.38 3.53 -3.23
N ASN A 16 6.56 3.07 -3.65
CA ASN A 16 7.75 3.04 -2.84
C ASN A 16 8.88 3.72 -3.63
N PRO A 17 9.47 4.82 -3.11
CA PRO A 17 10.50 5.59 -3.81
C PRO A 17 11.83 4.85 -4.02
N LEU A 18 12.14 3.83 -3.21
CA LEU A 18 13.42 3.11 -3.28
C LEU A 18 13.37 1.77 -4.00
N ALA A 19 12.21 1.42 -4.57
CA ALA A 19 11.86 0.08 -5.03
C ALA A 19 11.58 -0.91 -3.88
N TRP A 20 10.89 -2.00 -4.21
CA TRP A 20 10.33 -2.95 -3.24
C TRP A 20 11.37 -3.85 -2.56
N ASP A 21 12.63 -3.84 -3.02
CA ASP A 21 13.72 -4.71 -2.51
C ASP A 21 14.57 -4.07 -1.39
N THR A 22 14.41 -2.77 -1.10
CA THR A 22 15.26 -2.09 -0.13
C THR A 22 14.56 -1.88 1.21
N LYS A 23 15.18 -2.34 2.29
CA LYS A 23 14.76 -2.09 3.69
C LYS A 23 14.94 -0.63 4.16
N LEU A 24 15.33 0.27 3.26
CA LEU A 24 15.60 1.65 3.61
C LEU A 24 14.27 2.42 3.68
N GLU A 25 14.00 2.93 4.88
CA GLU A 25 12.80 3.66 5.21
C GLU A 25 12.84 5.04 4.55
N ILE A 26 11.92 5.29 3.61
CA ILE A 26 11.59 6.65 3.20
C ILE A 26 10.12 6.87 3.51
N ASN A 27 9.87 7.91 4.30
CA ASN A 27 8.55 8.38 4.75
C ASN A 27 7.59 8.79 3.61
N ASP A 28 7.99 8.62 2.35
CA ASP A 28 7.21 9.00 1.17
C ASP A 28 6.45 7.81 0.55
N SER A 29 6.57 6.60 1.14
CA SER A 29 5.78 5.44 0.69
C SER A 29 4.30 5.60 1.04
N PHE A 30 3.43 5.17 0.13
CA PHE A 30 1.99 5.12 0.38
C PHE A 30 1.36 3.97 -0.37
N ILE A 31 0.24 3.48 0.17
CA ILE A 31 -0.64 2.51 -0.45
C ILE A 31 -2.05 3.10 -0.56
N PHE A 32 -2.83 2.59 -1.50
CA PHE A 32 -4.19 3.05 -1.71
C PHE A 32 -5.14 1.93 -2.16
N SER A 33 -6.43 2.17 -1.91
CA SER A 33 -7.56 1.47 -2.54
C SER A 33 -8.47 2.54 -3.13
N LEU A 34 -8.77 2.44 -4.42
CA LEU A 34 -9.73 3.27 -5.12
C LEU A 34 -10.97 2.45 -5.46
N LYS A 35 -12.14 2.98 -5.13
CA LYS A 35 -13.43 2.35 -5.40
C LYS A 35 -14.23 3.23 -6.35
N ASN A 36 -14.45 2.74 -7.56
CA ASN A 36 -15.07 3.51 -8.65
C ASN A 36 -16.48 4.01 -8.29
N ASP A 37 -17.30 3.17 -7.65
CA ASP A 37 -18.70 3.49 -7.35
C ASP A 37 -18.86 4.54 -6.24
N ASN A 38 -17.89 4.64 -5.34
CA ASN A 38 -17.91 5.61 -4.25
C ASN A 38 -16.48 5.98 -3.84
N ILE A 39 -15.99 7.09 -4.39
CA ILE A 39 -14.65 7.59 -4.09
C ILE A 39 -14.46 7.93 -2.62
N GLN A 40 -15.53 8.23 -1.86
CA GLN A 40 -15.44 8.46 -0.40
C GLN A 40 -15.06 7.20 0.36
N ASN A 41 -15.28 6.02 -0.23
CA ASN A 41 -14.85 4.74 0.32
C ASN A 41 -13.42 4.36 -0.11
N SER A 42 -12.74 5.23 -0.87
CA SER A 42 -11.34 5.06 -1.21
C SER A 42 -10.46 5.36 0.00
N ILE A 43 -9.33 4.68 0.07
CA ILE A 43 -8.38 4.77 1.18
C ILE A 43 -7.03 5.18 0.62
N LEU A 44 -6.43 6.19 1.23
CA LEU A 44 -5.01 6.49 1.10
C LEU A 44 -4.37 6.26 2.46
N SER A 45 -3.32 5.47 2.50
CA SER A 45 -2.57 5.17 3.72
C SER A 45 -1.09 5.40 3.50
N ARG A 46 -0.50 6.27 4.30
CA ARG A 46 0.94 6.55 4.25
C ARG A 46 1.68 5.60 5.19
N GLN A 47 2.97 5.42 4.92
CA GLN A 47 3.84 4.66 5.82
C GLN A 47 3.91 5.38 7.18
N GLN A 48 3.76 4.64 8.27
CA GLN A 48 3.97 5.19 9.60
C GLN A 48 5.46 5.47 9.82
N LYS A 49 5.77 6.60 10.44
CA LYS A 49 7.15 6.97 10.75
C LYS A 49 7.63 6.13 11.92
N PHE A 50 8.51 5.18 11.65
CA PHE A 50 9.19 4.41 12.68
C PHE A 50 10.45 5.13 13.13
N THR A 51 10.68 5.15 14.44
CA THR A 51 11.97 5.55 15.00
C THR A 51 12.64 4.31 15.54
N ILE A 52 13.72 3.86 14.90
CA ILE A 52 14.47 2.63 15.24
C ILE A 52 14.84 2.60 16.74
N THR A 53 14.95 3.76 17.40
CA THR A 53 15.24 3.87 18.84
C THR A 53 14.16 3.32 19.77
N GLN A 54 12.93 3.05 19.30
CA GLN A 54 11.84 2.48 20.11
C GLN A 54 11.53 1.00 19.80
N GLY A 55 12.27 0.35 18.90
CA GLY A 55 12.02 -1.05 18.56
C GLY A 55 10.74 -1.29 17.75
N GLU A 56 10.08 -0.22 17.30
CA GLU A 56 8.95 -0.29 16.39
C GLU A 56 9.50 -0.46 14.98
N ALA A 57 9.51 -1.68 14.48
CA ALA A 57 9.80 -1.98 13.09
C ALA A 57 8.48 -2.18 12.32
N CYS A 58 8.51 -1.91 11.02
CA CYS A 58 7.51 -2.37 10.07
C CYS A 58 7.28 -3.89 10.22
N TRP A 59 6.15 -4.30 10.78
CA TRP A 59 5.73 -5.70 10.90
C TRP A 59 4.35 -5.87 10.27
N CYS A 60 4.19 -6.84 9.38
CA CYS A 60 2.86 -7.28 8.94
C CYS A 60 2.72 -8.80 9.13
N ASP A 61 1.72 -9.18 9.92
CA ASP A 61 1.19 -10.54 10.01
C ASP A 61 -0.25 -10.58 9.47
N TYR A 62 -0.92 -11.72 9.60
CA TYR A 62 -2.29 -11.91 9.09
C TYR A 62 -3.32 -10.96 9.74
N ASN A 63 -3.07 -10.46 10.95
CA ASN A 63 -4.03 -9.70 11.76
C ASN A 63 -3.58 -8.28 12.08
N ASN A 64 -2.30 -7.96 11.92
CA ASN A 64 -1.72 -6.68 12.30
C ASN A 64 -0.64 -6.26 11.31
N CYS A 65 -0.75 -5.04 10.80
CA CYS A 65 0.28 -4.43 9.96
C CYS A 65 0.54 -3.03 10.51
N THR A 66 1.73 -2.82 11.08
CA THR A 66 2.11 -1.54 11.67
C THR A 66 2.66 -0.57 10.63
N CYS A 67 3.03 -1.07 9.45
CA CYS A 67 3.76 -0.32 8.42
C CYS A 67 3.01 0.92 7.89
N TYR A 68 1.68 0.90 7.92
CA TYR A 68 0.83 1.89 7.29
C TYR A 68 -0.26 2.35 8.25
N GLU A 69 -0.68 3.61 8.13
CA GLU A 69 -1.66 4.24 9.04
C GLU A 69 -3.02 3.51 9.06
N LYS A 70 -3.42 2.92 7.93
CA LYS A 70 -4.71 2.27 7.72
C LYS A 70 -4.57 1.05 6.81
N SER A 71 -5.39 0.02 7.06
CA SER A 71 -5.61 -1.04 6.08
C SER A 71 -6.27 -0.47 4.83
N ILE A 72 -5.89 -0.97 3.64
CA ILE A 72 -6.51 -0.60 2.36
C ILE A 72 -7.81 -1.35 2.08
N ARG A 73 -8.17 -2.35 2.91
CA ARG A 73 -9.46 -3.04 2.85
C ARG A 73 -10.07 -3.12 4.24
N THR A 74 -11.40 -3.03 4.30
CA THR A 74 -12.19 -3.14 5.54
C THR A 74 -12.53 -4.58 5.91
N THR A 75 -12.31 -5.52 4.99
CA THR A 75 -12.56 -6.96 5.16
C THR A 75 -11.24 -7.70 5.29
N ASN A 76 -11.18 -8.72 6.16
CA ASN A 76 -10.06 -9.66 6.24
C ASN A 76 -10.20 -10.84 5.27
N GLU A 77 -11.15 -10.77 4.34
CA GLU A 77 -11.36 -11.81 3.34
C GLU A 77 -10.24 -11.81 2.29
N ARG A 78 -9.88 -13.02 1.85
CA ARG A 78 -8.94 -13.18 0.74
C ARG A 78 -9.59 -12.69 -0.55
N PHE A 79 -8.80 -12.05 -1.39
CA PHE A 79 -9.20 -11.63 -2.72
C PHE A 79 -8.20 -12.15 -3.76
N SER A 80 -8.59 -12.11 -5.02
CA SER A 80 -7.72 -12.43 -6.15
C SER A 80 -7.45 -11.16 -6.95
N ILE A 81 -6.30 -11.11 -7.60
CA ILE A 81 -5.91 -10.03 -8.50
C ILE A 81 -6.08 -10.56 -9.92
N VAL A 82 -6.77 -9.82 -10.77
CA VAL A 82 -6.96 -10.19 -12.19
C VAL A 82 -5.82 -9.67 -13.05
N ASP A 83 -5.26 -8.52 -12.68
CA ASP A 83 -4.20 -7.87 -13.43
C ASP A 83 -3.40 -6.94 -12.53
N TYR A 84 -2.12 -6.72 -12.86
CA TYR A 84 -1.27 -5.78 -12.14
C TYR A 84 -0.22 -5.16 -13.07
N GLU A 85 0.15 -3.92 -12.77
CA GLU A 85 1.20 -3.21 -13.47
C GLU A 85 2.16 -2.52 -12.49
N ALA A 86 3.45 -2.76 -12.71
CA ALA A 86 4.52 -2.19 -11.90
C ALA A 86 5.26 -1.11 -12.70
N PHE A 87 5.21 0.12 -12.20
CA PHE A 87 5.88 1.26 -12.80
C PHE A 87 7.05 1.72 -11.93
N LYS A 88 8.11 2.19 -12.59
CA LYS A 88 9.21 2.91 -11.98
C LYS A 88 9.14 4.38 -12.37
N ILE A 89 9.03 5.26 -11.39
CA ILE A 89 9.07 6.70 -11.63
C ILE A 89 10.53 7.12 -11.75
N VAL A 90 10.90 7.71 -12.89
CA VAL A 90 12.23 8.30 -13.12
C VAL A 90 12.08 9.81 -13.05
N LYS A 91 12.72 10.44 -12.06
CA LYS A 91 12.77 11.91 -11.96
C LYS A 91 13.63 12.45 -13.09
N LYS A 92 13.13 13.43 -13.84
CA LYS A 92 13.96 14.19 -14.78
C LYS A 92 14.75 15.24 -13.98
N HIS A 93 16.05 15.27 -14.21
CA HIS A 93 16.96 16.32 -13.72
C HIS A 93 16.93 17.51 -14.67
#